data_AF-A0A356NZ36-F1
#
_entry.id   AF-A0A356NZ36-F1
#
_cell.length_a   1.000
_cell.length_b   1.000
_cell.length_c   1.000
_cell.angle_alpha   90.00
_cell.angle_beta   90.00
_cell.angle_gamma   90.00
#
_symmetry.space_group_name_H-M   'P 1'
#
loop_
_entity.id
_entity.type
_entity.pdbx_description
1 polymer ?
#
loop_
_entity_poly.entity_id
_entity_poly.type
_entity_poly.pdbx_seq_one_letter_code
_entity_poly.pdbx_strand_id
1 'polypeptide(L)' 'YLFTSPDAATDYLVVMGCGMLYNHSDKANASWEVDETDNRFLRFYADRDIKAGEEIFHDYGSEYWSTRAEE' A
#
# COMPACT_ATOMS: atom_id res chain seq x y z
N TYR A 1 -2.71 -3.60 6.73
CA TYR A 1 -1.72 -3.12 5.79
C TYR A 1 -0.51 -4.01 5.98
N LEU A 2 -0.28 -4.88 5.01
CA LEU A 2 0.89 -5.74 4.93
C LEU A 2 1.34 -5.67 3.48
N PHE A 3 2.65 -5.53 3.28
CA PHE A 3 3.24 -5.60 1.96
C PHE A 3 3.91 -6.97 1.88
N THR A 4 3.44 -7.83 0.98
CA THR A 4 3.97 -9.19 0.85
C THR A 4 5.22 -9.19 -0.02
N SER A 5 6.26 -9.91 0.42
CA SER A 5 7.44 -10.14 -0.39
C SER A 5 7.08 -11.04 -1.60
N PRO A 6 7.63 -10.77 -2.79
CA PRO A 6 7.49 -11.68 -3.93
C PRO A 6 8.32 -12.95 -3.74
N ASP A 7 9.33 -12.94 -2.86
CA ASP A 7 10.28 -14.04 -2.71
C ASP A 7 9.71 -15.20 -1.88
N ALA A 8 8.90 -14.90 -0.86
CA ALA A 8 8.24 -15.88 0.00
C ALA A 8 6.93 -15.33 0.55
N ALA A 9 5.85 -16.12 0.46
CA ALA A 9 4.51 -15.71 0.92
C ALA A 9 4.40 -15.50 2.44
N THR A 10 5.39 -15.96 3.21
CA THR A 10 5.50 -15.76 4.66
C THR A 10 6.25 -14.50 5.05
N ASP A 11 6.88 -13.84 4.08
CA ASP A 11 7.75 -12.71 4.32
C ASP A 11 7.02 -11.40 4.02
N TYR A 12 7.21 -10.42 4.91
CA TYR A 12 6.57 -9.12 4.81
C TYR A 12 7.63 -8.01 4.68
N LEU A 13 7.29 -7.00 3.91
CA LEU A 13 8.10 -5.80 3.71
C LEU A 13 7.66 -4.71 4.70
N VAL A 14 8.64 -4.05 5.31
CA VAL A 14 8.42 -2.79 6.02
C VAL A 14 8.79 -1.65 5.10
N VAL A 15 7.79 -0.86 4.71
CA VAL A 15 8.01 0.28 3.82
C VAL A 15 8.71 1.39 4.60
N MET A 16 9.58 2.14 3.93
CA MET A 16 10.25 3.30 4.49
C MET A 16 9.87 4.56 3.70
N GLY A 17 10.20 5.74 4.25
CA GLY A 17 9.88 7.01 3.60
C GLY A 17 8.37 7.30 3.56
N CYS A 18 7.89 7.91 2.47
CA CYS A 18 6.50 8.37 2.37
C CYS A 18 5.48 7.24 2.28
N GLY A 19 5.87 6.02 1.88
CA GLY A 19 4.94 4.89 1.74
C GLY A 19 4.28 4.48 3.07
N MET A 20 4.85 4.86 4.21
CA MET A 20 4.26 4.63 5.54
C MET A 20 3.33 5.76 6.01
N LEU A 21 3.18 6.83 5.22
CA LEU A 21 2.34 7.98 5.55
C LEU A 21 0.97 7.95 4.84
N TYR A 22 0.85 7.18 3.76
CA TYR A 22 -0.39 7.15 2.97
C TYR A 22 -1.47 6.38 3.71
N ASN A 23 -2.64 7.02 3.85
CA ASN A 23 -3.77 6.46 4.58
C ASN A 23 -4.58 5.48 3.73
N HIS A 24 -5.47 4.77 4.40
CA HIS A 24 -6.43 3.88 3.76
C HIS A 24 -7.64 4.62 3.17
N SER A 25 -8.14 4.14 2.04
CA SER A 25 -9.51 4.40 1.57
C SER A 25 -10.01 3.24 0.71
N ASP A 26 -11.28 2.85 0.86
CA ASP A 26 -11.97 1.91 -0.06
C ASP A 26 -12.07 2.48 -1.49
N LYS A 27 -11.90 3.79 -1.64
CA LYS A 27 -11.85 4.52 -2.91
C LYS A 27 -10.48 5.15 -3.10
N ALA A 28 -9.44 4.32 -2.95
CA ALA A 28 -8.05 4.69 -3.16
C ALA A 28 -7.83 5.37 -4.52
N ASN A 29 -6.84 6.27 -4.58
CA ASN A 29 -6.44 6.97 -5.80
C ASN A 29 -5.00 6.66 -6.20
N ALA A 30 -4.30 5.84 -5.40
CA ALA A 30 -3.01 5.28 -5.72
C ALA A 30 -2.94 3.79 -5.33
N SER A 31 -2.17 3.06 -6.12
CA SER A 31 -1.83 1.67 -5.89
C SER A 31 -0.31 1.52 -5.79
N TRP A 32 0.16 0.34 -5.41
CA TRP A 32 1.58 0.06 -5.28
C TRP A 32 1.95 -1.30 -5.85
N GLU A 33 3.19 -1.43 -6.28
CA GLU A 33 3.80 -2.70 -6.69
C GLU A 33 5.25 -2.78 -6.24
N VAL A 34 5.77 -4.00 -6.11
CA VAL A 34 7.20 -4.23 -5.91
C VAL A 34 7.91 -3.94 -7.22
N ASP A 35 9.05 -3.26 -7.15
CA ASP A 35 9.82 -2.98 -8.36
C ASP A 35 10.31 -4.28 -9.02
N GLU A 36 10.11 -4.38 -10.34
CA GLU A 36 10.42 -5.60 -11.09
C GLU A 36 11.94 -5.83 -11.25
N THR A 37 12.74 -4.76 -11.13
CA THR A 37 14.19 -4.79 -11.33
C THR A 37 14.97 -4.85 -10.02
N ASP A 38 14.41 -4.32 -8.93
CA ASP A 38 14.99 -4.35 -7.59
C ASP A 38 13.90 -4.47 -6.51
N ASN A 39 13.66 -5.70 -6.06
CA ASN A 39 12.59 -6.05 -5.12
C ASN A 39 12.68 -5.38 -3.73
N ARG A 40 13.73 -4.60 -3.46
CA ARG A 40 13.88 -3.77 -2.25
C ARG A 40 13.10 -2.46 -2.32
N PHE A 41 12.56 -2.12 -3.50
CA PHE A 41 11.77 -0.91 -3.70
C PHE A 41 10.30 -1.21 -3.92
N LEU A 42 9.46 -0.32 -3.39
CA LEU A 42 8.03 -0.25 -3.65
C LEU A 42 7.73 1.01 -4.46
N ARG A 43 6.99 0.85 -5.55
CA ARG A 43 6.56 1.95 -6.42
C ARG A 43 5.09 2.23 -6.18
N PHE A 44 4.79 3.41 -5.65
CA PHE A 44 3.43 3.95 -5.62
C PHE A 44 3.16 4.70 -6.92
N TYR A 45 2.00 4.46 -7.51
CA TYR A 45 1.55 5.13 -8.72
C TYR A 45 0.08 5.53 -8.60
N ALA A 46 -0.30 6.59 -9.32
CA ALA A 46 -1.66 7.09 -9.30
C ALA A 46 -2.54 6.29 -10.26
N ASP A 47 -3.71 5.85 -9.81
CA ASP A 47 -4.69 5.12 -10.63
C ASP A 47 -5.55 6.06 -11.47
N ARG A 48 -5.49 7.36 -11.16
CA ARG A 48 -6.20 8.45 -11.83
C ARG A 48 -5.47 9.77 -11.55
N ASP A 49 -5.90 10.83 -12.23
CA ASP A 49 -5.44 12.18 -11.91
C ASP A 49 -5.73 12.53 -10.43
N ILE A 50 -4.72 13.05 -9.74
CA ILE A 50 -4.78 13.53 -8.35
C ILE A 50 -4.54 15.03 -8.36
N LYS A 51 -5.49 15.81 -7.84
CA LYS A 51 -5.38 17.28 -7.83
C LYS A 51 -4.49 17.75 -6.68
N ALA A 52 -3.90 18.94 -6.82
CA ALA A 52 -3.18 19.55 -5.72
C ALA A 52 -4.08 19.73 -4.48
N GLY A 53 -3.62 19.29 -3.32
CA GLY A 53 -4.37 19.31 -2.07
C GLY A 53 -5.30 18.10 -1.86
N GLU A 54 -5.43 17.22 -2.85
CA GLU A 54 -6.09 15.93 -2.68
C GLU A 54 -5.14 14.95 -1.97
N GLU A 55 -5.63 14.27 -0.94
CA GLU A 55 -4.84 13.27 -0.20
C GLU A 55 -4.63 12.00 -1.03
N ILE A 56 -3.45 11.40 -0.89
CA ILE A 56 -3.11 10.13 -1.54
C ILE A 56 -3.52 9.00 -0.61
N PHE A 57 -4.38 8.11 -1.11
CA PHE A 57 -4.86 6.93 -0.40
C PHE A 57 -4.51 5.67 -1.18
N HIS A 58 -4.21 4.60 -0.44
CA HIS A 58 -4.15 3.25 -0.99
C HIS A 58 -5.04 2.28 -0.22
N ASP A 59 -5.38 1.15 -0.83
CA ASP A 59 -6.09 0.09 -0.13
C ASP A 59 -5.12 -0.67 0.80
N TYR A 60 -5.55 -0.91 2.03
CA TYR A 60 -4.78 -1.64 3.06
C TYR A 60 -5.05 -3.15 3.03
N GLY A 61 -6.06 -3.56 2.25
CA GLY A 61 -6.59 -4.92 2.17
C GLY A 61 -7.64 -5.20 3.26
N SER A 62 -8.64 -6.02 2.90
CA SER A 62 -9.74 -6.42 3.79
C SER A 62 -9.27 -7.15 5.05
N GLU A 63 -8.16 -7.89 4.99
CA GLU A 63 -7.55 -8.56 6.14
C GLU A 63 -7.17 -7.58 7.25
N TYR A 64 -6.76 -6.35 6.91
CA TYR A 64 -6.41 -5.35 7.91
C TYR A 64 -7.59 -5.03 8.83
N TRP A 65 -8.77 -4.90 8.25
CA TRP A 65 -10.00 -4.50 8.93
C TRP A 65 -10.65 -5.68 9.64
N SER A 66 -10.74 -6.84 8.98
CA SER A 66 -11.35 -8.04 9.57
C SER A 66 -10.61 -8.53 10.82
N THR A 67 -9.29 -8.34 10.89
CA THR A 67 -8.49 -8.68 12.09
C THR A 67 -8.57 -7.66 13.23
N ARG A 68 -9.26 -6.53 13.02
CA ARG A 68 -9.40 -5.42 13.98
C ARG A 68 -10.86 -5.06 14.28
N ALA A 69 -11.80 -5.79 13.70
CA ALA A 69 -13.19 -5.67 14.11
C ALA A 69 -13.30 -6.19 15.55
N GLU A 70 -13.83 -5.35 16.45
CA GLU A 70 -14.30 -5.84 17.75
C GLU A 70 -15.48 -6.78 17.53
N GLU A 71 -15.62 -7.82 18.36
CA GLU A 71 -16.82 -8.67 18.39
C GLU A 71 -18.08 -7.86 18.74
#